data_AF-A0A816CAL0-F1
#
_entry.id   AF-A0A816CAL0-F1
#
_cell.length_a   1.000
_cell.length_b   1.000
_cell.length_c   1.000
_cell.angle_alpha   90.00
_cell.angle_beta   90.00
_cell.angle_gamma   90.00
#
_symmetry.space_group_name_H-M   'P 1'
#
loop_
_entity.id
_entity.type
_entity.pdbx_description
1 polymer ?
#
loop_
_entity_poly.entity_id
_entity_poly.type
_entity_poly.pdbx_seq_one_letter_code
_entity_poly.pdbx_strand_id
1 'polypeptide(L)'
;MFITHIYNLYGDIYSHVSINNNWCQLLAYFVNVCFCALYYSCVLHSIFRLVRVVFYKLKILQSTHFFLINIGIQWLSSFILILCNLLNKDYEYLPFQYRCWISFENIRGLLIATLIIYICPLLTILIIYIYLVQHIRRTPRILQRRQKANERDLIIMKRIIILVLIMIGIGLPTVSILFMYIITNYLITMAYHIQGLSMSIGVFTATICFAFITPQIQEIFTQKQRQVYSLVVIRIR
;
A
#
# COMPACT_ATOMS: atom_id res chain seq x y z
N MET A 1 11.55 3.85 -6.30
CA MET A 1 12.13 2.49 -6.34
C MET A 1 13.09 2.26 -7.50
N PHE A 2 12.79 2.73 -8.71
CA PHE A 2 13.81 2.78 -9.79
C PHE A 2 15.04 3.61 -9.39
N ILE A 3 14.82 4.77 -8.75
CA ILE A 3 15.91 5.64 -8.25
C ILE A 3 16.84 4.89 -7.28
N THR A 4 16.31 4.09 -6.35
CA THR A 4 17.12 3.31 -5.41
C THR A 4 17.92 2.18 -6.08
N HIS A 5 17.40 1.60 -7.17
CA HIS A 5 18.14 0.59 -7.95
C HIS A 5 19.21 1.23 -8.85
N ILE A 6 18.97 2.44 -9.36
CA ILE A 6 19.98 3.21 -10.09
C ILE A 6 21.16 3.55 -9.18
N TYR A 7 20.91 3.92 -7.91
CA TYR A 7 21.98 4.15 -6.93
C TYR A 7 22.77 2.87 -6.61
N ASN A 8 22.10 1.73 -6.48
CA ASN A 8 22.79 0.44 -6.29
C ASN A 8 23.68 0.11 -7.49
N LEU A 9 23.16 0.22 -8.71
CA LEU A 9 23.93 -0.02 -9.94
C LEU A 9 25.11 0.95 -10.07
N TYR A 10 24.90 2.21 -9.70
CA TYR A 10 25.96 3.23 -9.71
C TYR A 10 27.05 2.94 -8.67
N GLY A 11 26.67 2.49 -7.47
CA GLY A 11 27.61 2.08 -6.41
C GLY A 11 28.41 0.83 -6.77
N ASP A 12 27.78 -0.15 -7.46
CA ASP A 12 28.46 -1.33 -7.98
C ASP A 12 29.50 -0.99 -9.06
N ILE A 13 29.25 0.05 -9.85
CA ILE A 13 30.17 0.52 -10.91
C ILE A 13 31.28 1.43 -10.32
N TYR A 14 30.97 2.22 -9.30
CA TYR A 14 31.89 3.17 -8.67
C TYR A 14 32.02 2.93 -7.16
N SER A 15 32.87 1.98 -6.78
CA SER A 15 33.09 1.52 -5.39
C SER A 15 33.63 2.57 -4.42
N HIS A 16 34.02 3.75 -4.90
CA HIS A 16 34.55 4.87 -4.09
C HIS A 16 33.53 5.96 -3.75
N VAL A 17 32.26 5.79 -4.11
CA VAL A 17 31.24 6.83 -3.86
C VAL A 17 30.67 6.68 -2.44
N SER A 18 31.20 7.46 -1.50
CA SER A 18 30.54 7.67 -0.20
C SER A 18 29.39 8.68 -0.37
N ILE A 19 28.15 8.21 -0.36
CA ILE A 19 26.98 9.10 -0.35
C ILE A 19 26.95 9.84 0.99
N ASN A 20 26.67 11.14 0.98
CA ASN A 20 26.52 11.93 2.21
C ASN A 20 25.46 11.29 3.13
N ASN A 21 25.88 10.87 4.33
CA ASN A 21 25.06 10.09 5.27
C ASN A 21 23.69 10.74 5.54
N ASN A 22 23.63 12.07 5.69
CA ASN A 22 22.39 12.78 5.99
C ASN A 22 21.39 12.74 4.83
N TRP A 23 21.86 12.90 3.59
CA TRP A 23 21.02 12.85 2.40
C TRP A 23 20.46 11.45 2.17
N CYS A 24 21.30 10.44 2.40
CA CYS A 24 20.96 9.04 2.30
C CYS A 24 19.88 8.63 3.32
N GLN A 25 20.01 9.05 4.58
CA GLN A 25 18.99 8.85 5.61
C GLN A 25 17.67 9.54 5.27
N LEU A 26 17.72 10.77 4.74
CA LEU A 26 16.53 11.51 4.33
C LEU A 26 15.80 10.79 3.18
N LEU A 27 16.53 10.25 2.20
CA LEU A 27 15.95 9.47 1.12
C LEU A 27 15.25 8.21 1.65
N ALA A 28 15.90 7.48 2.57
CA ALA A 28 15.33 6.29 3.20
C ALA A 28 14.05 6.64 4.00
N TYR A 29 14.04 7.78 4.69
CA TYR A 29 12.86 8.31 5.37
C TYR A 29 11.70 8.54 4.40
N PHE A 30 11.90 9.28 3.31
CA PHE A 30 10.84 9.55 2.33
C PHE A 30 10.30 8.27 1.68
N VAL A 31 11.16 7.29 1.40
CA VAL A 31 10.71 6.00 0.87
C VAL A 31 9.79 5.28 1.86
N ASN A 32 10.13 5.27 3.16
CA ASN A 32 9.28 4.68 4.19
C ASN A 32 7.97 5.45 4.41
N VAL A 33 7.99 6.78 4.33
CA VAL A 33 6.78 7.61 4.34
C VAL A 33 5.87 7.24 3.17
N CYS A 34 6.41 7.08 1.97
CA CYS A 34 5.64 6.66 0.79
C CYS A 34 5.00 5.28 0.97
N PHE A 35 5.73 4.32 1.55
CA PHE A 35 5.16 3.01 1.88
C PHE A 35 4.04 3.14 2.91
N CYS A 36 4.27 3.86 4.00
CA CYS A 36 3.26 4.13 5.02
C CYS A 36 2.01 4.77 4.41
N ALA A 37 2.17 5.79 3.57
CA ALA A 37 1.07 6.48 2.91
C ALA A 37 0.27 5.56 1.98
N LEU A 38 0.93 4.64 1.28
CA LEU A 38 0.27 3.66 0.42
C LEU A 38 -0.63 2.70 1.24
N TYR A 39 -0.12 2.14 2.34
CA TYR A 39 -0.93 1.28 3.22
C TYR A 39 -2.09 2.03 3.88
N TYR A 40 -1.84 3.25 4.36
CA TYR A 40 -2.89 4.05 4.99
C TYR A 40 -3.94 4.55 3.98
N SER A 41 -3.58 4.74 2.71
CA SER A 41 -4.55 4.98 1.64
C SER A 41 -5.52 3.81 1.48
N CYS A 42 -5.03 2.57 1.59
CA CYS A 42 -5.90 1.37 1.62
C CYS A 42 -6.85 1.38 2.83
N VAL A 43 -6.35 1.76 4.02
CA VAL A 43 -7.19 1.92 5.22
C VAL A 43 -8.29 2.95 4.98
N LEU A 44 -7.92 4.11 4.44
CA LEU A 44 -8.86 5.20 4.13
C LEU A 44 -9.93 4.76 3.12
N HIS A 45 -9.55 3.98 2.10
CA HIS A 45 -10.50 3.36 1.18
C HIS A 45 -11.45 2.38 1.87
N SER A 46 -10.98 1.60 2.84
CA SER A 46 -11.82 0.71 3.65
C SER A 46 -12.78 1.49 4.55
N ILE A 47 -12.31 2.56 5.22
CA ILE A 47 -13.14 3.44 6.04
C ILE A 47 -14.23 4.12 5.21
N PHE A 48 -13.88 4.64 4.03
CA PHE A 48 -14.84 5.25 3.10
C PHE A 48 -16.02 4.31 2.82
N ARG A 49 -15.74 3.03 2.58
CA ARG A 49 -16.75 2.02 2.30
C ARG A 49 -17.59 1.70 3.52
N LEU A 50 -16.95 1.59 4.68
CA LEU A 50 -17.64 1.42 5.95
C LEU A 50 -18.65 2.54 6.17
N VAL A 51 -18.23 3.79 6.01
CA VAL A 51 -19.08 4.97 6.14
C VAL A 51 -20.25 4.92 5.15
N ARG A 52 -20.00 4.58 3.89
CA ARG A 52 -21.05 4.52 2.86
C ARG A 52 -22.08 3.41 3.11
N VAL A 53 -21.63 2.22 3.49
CA VAL A 53 -22.50 1.05 3.68
C VAL A 53 -23.26 1.09 4.99
N VAL A 54 -22.57 1.42 6.09
CA VAL A 54 -23.12 1.33 7.45
C VAL A 54 -23.78 2.65 7.86
N PHE A 55 -23.12 3.78 7.60
CA PHE A 55 -23.57 5.11 8.03
C PHE A 55 -24.27 5.86 6.89
N TYR A 56 -25.13 5.17 6.14
CA TYR A 56 -25.79 5.73 4.96
C TYR A 56 -26.69 6.95 5.25
N LYS A 57 -27.13 7.12 6.50
CA LYS A 57 -27.99 8.23 6.92
C LYS A 57 -27.22 9.54 7.18
N LEU A 58 -25.92 9.45 7.47
CA LEU A 58 -25.10 10.61 7.86
C LEU A 58 -24.44 11.23 6.63
N LYS A 59 -25.14 12.14 5.95
CA LYS A 59 -24.65 12.81 4.73
C LYS A 59 -23.36 13.61 4.95
N ILE A 60 -23.14 14.14 6.16
CA ILE A 60 -21.93 14.91 6.51
C ILE A 60 -20.66 14.07 6.34
N LEU A 61 -20.69 12.80 6.80
CA LEU A 61 -19.57 11.86 6.70
C LEU A 61 -19.30 11.41 5.25
N GLN A 62 -20.24 11.64 4.34
CA GLN A 62 -20.11 11.31 2.91
C GLN A 62 -19.67 12.52 2.06
N SER A 63 -19.49 13.68 2.67
CA SER A 63 -19.07 14.89 1.96
C SER A 63 -17.64 14.76 1.42
N THR A 64 -17.40 15.24 0.19
CA THR A 64 -16.07 15.30 -0.42
C THR A 64 -15.07 16.05 0.46
N HIS A 65 -15.50 17.11 1.15
CA HIS A 65 -14.64 17.86 2.05
C HIS A 65 -14.14 17.01 3.23
N PHE A 66 -15.01 16.18 3.81
CA PHE A 66 -14.60 15.27 4.87
C PHE A 66 -13.51 14.31 4.39
N PHE A 67 -13.64 13.79 3.16
CA PHE A 67 -12.62 12.90 2.60
C PHE A 67 -11.30 13.61 2.30
N LEU A 68 -11.33 14.83 1.76
CA LEU A 68 -10.12 15.62 1.52
C LEU A 68 -9.36 15.90 2.82
N ILE A 69 -10.08 16.23 3.89
CA ILE A 69 -9.48 16.43 5.22
C ILE A 69 -8.83 15.14 5.72
N ASN A 70 -9.50 13.99 5.59
CA ASN A 70 -8.93 12.70 6.02
C ASN A 70 -7.68 12.31 5.21
N ILE A 71 -7.62 12.64 3.92
CA ILE A 71 -6.40 12.44 3.11
C ILE A 71 -5.25 13.31 3.65
N GLY A 72 -5.52 14.57 3.97
CA GLY A 72 -4.52 15.45 4.58
C GLY A 72 -4.00 14.91 5.93
N ILE A 73 -4.92 14.46 6.79
CA ILE A 73 -4.58 13.84 8.09
C ILE A 73 -3.76 12.57 7.88
N GLN A 74 -4.11 11.73 6.90
CA GLN A 74 -3.40 10.50 6.60
C GLN A 74 -1.94 10.78 6.18
N TRP A 75 -1.71 11.76 5.31
CA TRP A 75 -0.36 12.16 4.92
C TRP A 75 0.44 12.69 6.10
N LEU A 76 -0.14 13.60 6.88
CA LEU A 76 0.50 14.14 8.08
C LEU A 76 0.86 13.03 9.07
N SER A 77 -0.04 12.07 9.28
CA SER A 77 0.20 10.90 10.13
C SER A 77 1.35 10.05 9.61
N SER A 78 1.43 9.82 8.29
CA SER A 78 2.53 9.06 7.69
C SER A 78 3.89 9.74 7.90
N PHE A 79 3.97 11.07 7.80
CA PHE A 79 5.20 11.81 8.10
C PHE A 79 5.60 11.70 9.57
N ILE A 80 4.64 11.94 10.48
CA ILE A 80 4.89 11.96 11.93
C ILE A 80 5.30 10.57 12.44
N LEU A 81 4.59 9.51 12.03
CA LEU A 81 4.83 8.16 12.54
C LEU A 81 6.21 7.63 12.14
N ILE A 82 6.67 7.94 10.93
CA ILE A 82 7.99 7.53 10.45
C ILE A 82 9.10 8.43 10.99
N LEU A 83 8.77 9.67 11.41
CA LEU A 83 9.75 10.61 11.95
C LEU A 83 10.48 10.05 13.19
N CYS A 84 9.78 9.24 13.99
CA CYS A 84 10.38 8.56 15.15
C CYS A 84 11.61 7.73 14.77
N ASN A 85 11.58 6.99 13.65
CA ASN A 85 12.71 6.18 13.20
C ASN A 85 13.89 7.05 12.72
N LEU A 86 13.59 8.22 12.14
CA LEU A 86 14.62 9.17 11.74
C LEU A 86 15.30 9.81 12.96
N LEU A 87 14.53 10.23 13.96
CA LEU A 87 15.04 10.83 15.19
C LEU A 87 15.86 9.84 16.02
N ASN A 88 15.48 8.57 16.03
CA ASN A 88 16.21 7.49 16.71
C ASN A 88 17.46 7.02 15.96
N LYS A 89 17.76 7.61 14.79
CA LYS A 89 18.88 7.23 13.92
C LYS A 89 18.85 5.75 13.50
N ASP A 90 17.66 5.19 13.30
CA ASP A 90 17.51 3.78 12.90
C ASP A 90 17.88 3.54 11.43
N TYR A 91 18.11 4.61 10.64
CA TYR A 91 18.59 4.55 9.26
C TYR A 91 20.10 4.55 9.19
N GLU A 92 20.67 3.44 8.75
CA GLU A 92 22.11 3.23 8.65
C GLU A 92 22.52 3.01 7.19
N TYR A 93 23.74 3.44 6.85
CA TYR A 93 24.31 3.19 5.53
C TYR A 93 24.81 1.74 5.46
N LEU A 94 24.25 0.95 4.54
CA LEU A 94 24.72 -0.41 4.34
C LEU A 94 25.75 -0.46 3.21
N PRO A 95 27.02 -0.82 3.52
CA PRO A 95 28.12 -0.73 2.57
C PRO A 95 27.97 -1.72 1.40
N PHE A 96 27.40 -2.90 1.65
CA PHE A 96 27.20 -3.93 0.62
C PHE A 96 26.05 -3.64 -0.33
N GLN A 97 25.19 -2.66 -0.02
CA GLN A 97 24.02 -2.32 -0.83
C GLN A 97 24.03 -0.86 -1.30
N TYR A 98 25.09 -0.10 -1.00
CA TYR A 98 25.29 1.30 -1.37
C TYR A 98 24.07 2.21 -1.11
N ARG A 99 23.30 1.90 -0.06
CA ARG A 99 22.05 2.59 0.27
C ARG A 99 21.82 2.66 1.77
N CYS A 100 21.06 3.67 2.21
CA CYS A 100 20.57 3.73 3.58
C CYS A 100 19.28 2.95 3.70
N TRP A 101 19.21 2.12 4.72
CA TRP A 101 18.02 1.38 5.10
C TRP A 101 18.04 1.10 6.59
N ILE A 102 16.96 0.53 7.10
CA ILE A 102 16.96 0.00 8.47
C ILE A 102 17.68 -1.35 8.41
N SER A 103 18.79 -1.49 9.14
CA SER A 103 19.51 -2.76 9.23
C SER A 103 18.61 -3.84 9.85
N PHE A 104 18.69 -5.08 9.36
CA PHE A 104 18.01 -6.22 10.00
C PHE A 104 18.53 -6.49 11.42
N GLU A 105 19.74 -6.03 11.74
CA GLU A 105 20.31 -6.12 13.09
C GLU A 105 19.67 -5.12 14.05
N ASN A 106 19.15 -3.99 13.54
CA ASN A 106 18.38 -3.04 14.34
C ASN A 106 16.93 -3.52 14.46
N ILE A 107 16.74 -4.57 15.27
CA ILE A 107 15.43 -5.21 15.51
C ILE A 107 14.40 -4.18 15.98
N ARG A 108 14.79 -3.23 16.84
CA ARG A 108 13.88 -2.20 17.37
C ARG A 108 13.30 -1.34 16.25
N GLY A 109 14.16 -0.70 15.44
CA GLY A 109 13.72 0.16 14.34
C GLY A 109 12.91 -0.61 13.31
N LEU A 110 13.33 -1.85 12.99
CA LEU A 110 12.66 -2.70 12.01
C LEU A 110 11.29 -3.17 12.50
N LEU A 111 11.15 -3.51 13.78
CA LEU A 111 9.88 -3.92 14.38
C LEU A 111 8.90 -2.75 14.45
N ILE A 112 9.35 -1.55 14.84
CA ILE A 112 8.53 -0.33 14.82
C ILE A 112 8.06 -0.03 13.40
N ALA A 113 8.97 -0.03 12.43
CA ALA A 113 8.63 0.19 11.02
C ALA A 113 7.62 -0.85 10.52
N THR A 114 7.83 -2.13 10.83
CA THR A 114 6.94 -3.23 10.42
C THR A 114 5.56 -3.11 11.07
N LEU A 115 5.48 -2.77 12.35
CA LEU A 115 4.20 -2.56 13.03
C LEU A 115 3.41 -1.41 12.39
N ILE A 116 4.05 -0.25 12.27
CA ILE A 116 3.41 0.98 11.79
C ILE A 116 3.04 0.87 10.31
N ILE A 117 3.98 0.46 9.46
CA ILE A 117 3.79 0.47 8.00
C ILE A 117 2.91 -0.71 7.55
N TYR A 118 3.00 -1.87 8.21
CA TYR A 118 2.43 -3.11 7.69
C TYR A 118 1.35 -3.71 8.60
N ILE A 119 1.67 -4.05 9.86
CA ILE A 119 0.75 -4.84 10.71
C ILE A 119 -0.48 -4.02 11.11
N CYS A 120 -0.31 -2.81 11.63
CA CYS A 120 -1.41 -1.94 12.05
C CYS A 120 -2.42 -1.63 10.93
N PRO A 121 -2.01 -1.18 9.72
CA PRO A 121 -2.97 -0.92 8.66
C PRO A 121 -3.67 -2.19 8.18
N LEU A 122 -2.97 -3.34 8.10
CA LEU A 122 -3.60 -4.61 7.73
C LEU A 122 -4.66 -5.07 8.73
N LEU A 123 -4.36 -5.00 10.03
CA LEU A 123 -5.32 -5.35 11.09
C LEU A 123 -6.54 -4.43 11.03
N THR A 124 -6.32 -3.13 10.85
CA THR A 124 -7.41 -2.14 10.72
C THR A 124 -8.31 -2.47 9.53
N ILE A 125 -7.71 -2.77 8.36
CA ILE A 125 -8.46 -3.17 7.16
C ILE A 125 -9.25 -4.45 7.42
N LEU A 126 -8.62 -5.47 8.03
CA LEU A 126 -9.26 -6.74 8.33
C LEU A 126 -10.48 -6.57 9.24
N ILE A 127 -10.35 -5.80 10.32
CA ILE A 127 -11.44 -5.50 11.27
C ILE A 127 -12.60 -4.81 10.55
N ILE A 128 -12.31 -3.79 9.73
CA ILE A 128 -13.32 -3.08 8.95
C ILE A 128 -14.08 -4.05 8.03
N TYR A 129 -13.37 -4.94 7.34
CA TYR A 129 -13.99 -5.89 6.43
C TYR A 129 -14.84 -6.94 7.15
N ILE A 130 -14.36 -7.49 8.27
CA ILE A 130 -15.14 -8.42 9.09
C ILE A 130 -16.44 -7.76 9.53
N TYR A 131 -16.37 -6.53 10.03
CA TYR A 131 -17.54 -5.77 10.46
C TYR A 131 -18.52 -5.52 9.29
N LEU A 132 -18.00 -5.14 8.12
CA LEU A 132 -18.81 -4.87 6.93
C LEU A 132 -19.55 -6.12 6.45
N VAL A 133 -18.88 -7.27 6.42
CA VAL A 133 -19.51 -8.57 6.07
C VAL A 133 -20.58 -8.95 7.08
N GLN A 134 -20.32 -8.81 8.39
CA GLN A 134 -21.31 -9.08 9.42
C GLN A 134 -22.54 -8.17 9.30
N HIS A 135 -22.34 -6.88 9.02
CA HIS A 135 -23.42 -5.92 8.83
C HIS A 135 -24.30 -6.27 7.61
N ILE A 136 -23.68 -6.63 6.48
CA ILE A 136 -24.40 -7.04 5.27
C ILE A 136 -25.24 -8.30 5.54
N ARG A 137 -24.68 -9.30 6.23
CA ARG A 137 -25.39 -10.55 6.54
C ARG A 137 -26.60 -10.36 7.46
N ARG A 138 -26.55 -9.39 8.37
CA ARG A 138 -27.64 -9.10 9.34
C ARG A 138 -28.74 -8.19 8.78
N THR A 139 -28.53 -7.55 7.63
CA THR A 139 -29.50 -6.60 7.07
C THR A 139 -30.66 -7.33 6.37
N PRO A 140 -31.93 -7.09 6.72
CA PRO A 140 -33.07 -7.86 6.23
C PRO A 140 -33.36 -7.65 4.74
N ARG A 141 -33.98 -8.67 4.11
CA ARG A 141 -34.18 -8.78 2.65
C ARG A 141 -34.93 -7.60 2.00
N ILE A 142 -35.74 -6.90 2.77
CA ILE A 142 -36.60 -5.79 2.31
C ILE A 142 -35.76 -4.52 1.99
N LEU A 143 -34.63 -4.32 2.68
CA LEU A 143 -33.62 -3.31 2.33
C LEU A 143 -32.75 -3.73 1.12
N GLN A 144 -32.86 -4.97 0.62
CA GLN A 144 -32.08 -5.47 -0.52
C GLN A 144 -32.53 -4.97 -1.89
N ARG A 145 -33.69 -4.35 -2.04
CA ARG A 145 -34.00 -3.64 -3.30
C ARG A 145 -32.99 -2.50 -3.56
N ARG A 146 -32.39 -1.92 -2.51
CA ARG A 146 -31.21 -1.03 -2.63
C ARG A 146 -29.89 -1.79 -2.82
N GLN A 147 -29.83 -3.10 -2.56
CA GLN A 147 -28.63 -3.92 -2.78
C GLN A 147 -28.30 -4.18 -4.26
N LYS A 148 -29.15 -3.87 -5.24
CA LYS A 148 -28.67 -3.80 -6.64
C LYS A 148 -27.58 -2.72 -6.81
N ALA A 149 -27.56 -1.68 -5.99
CA ALA A 149 -26.40 -0.79 -5.86
C ALA A 149 -25.25 -1.48 -5.09
N ASN A 150 -25.56 -2.32 -4.09
CA ASN A 150 -24.56 -3.12 -3.36
C ASN A 150 -23.93 -4.26 -4.18
N GLU A 151 -24.50 -4.73 -5.29
CA GLU A 151 -23.81 -5.69 -6.17
C GLU A 151 -22.54 -5.07 -6.76
N ARG A 152 -22.62 -3.79 -7.13
CA ARG A 152 -21.41 -3.02 -7.50
C ARG A 152 -20.48 -2.88 -6.31
N ASP A 153 -20.99 -2.58 -5.12
CA ASP A 153 -20.16 -2.48 -3.91
C ASP A 153 -19.52 -3.82 -3.51
N LEU A 154 -20.16 -4.96 -3.80
CA LEU A 154 -19.63 -6.32 -3.59
C LEU A 154 -18.50 -6.66 -4.57
N ILE A 155 -18.67 -6.31 -5.86
CA ILE A 155 -17.59 -6.43 -6.86
C ILE A 155 -16.39 -5.57 -6.44
N ILE A 156 -16.68 -4.35 -6.02
CA ILE A 156 -15.72 -3.38 -5.52
C ILE A 156 -15.06 -3.89 -4.22
N MET A 157 -15.78 -4.60 -3.33
CA MET A 157 -15.23 -5.28 -2.15
C MET A 157 -14.28 -6.41 -2.50
N LYS A 158 -14.67 -7.32 -3.40
CA LYS A 158 -13.81 -8.43 -3.88
C LYS A 158 -12.48 -7.90 -4.42
N ARG A 159 -12.53 -6.79 -5.16
CA ARG A 159 -11.38 -6.06 -5.69
C ARG A 159 -10.41 -5.55 -4.60
N ILE A 160 -10.91 -5.00 -3.49
CA ILE A 160 -10.01 -4.62 -2.39
C ILE A 160 -9.51 -5.82 -1.62
N ILE A 161 -10.29 -6.89 -1.44
CA ILE A 161 -9.75 -8.10 -0.80
C ILE A 161 -8.54 -8.61 -1.61
N ILE A 162 -8.62 -8.60 -2.95
CA ILE A 162 -7.47 -8.92 -3.81
C ILE A 162 -6.31 -7.94 -3.56
N LEU A 163 -6.57 -6.64 -3.49
CA LEU A 163 -5.54 -5.65 -3.17
C LEU A 163 -4.88 -5.94 -1.81
N VAL A 164 -5.66 -6.24 -0.78
CA VAL A 164 -5.17 -6.58 0.57
C VAL A 164 -4.33 -7.85 0.55
N LEU A 165 -4.75 -8.89 -0.18
CA LEU A 165 -3.97 -10.11 -0.35
C LEU A 165 -2.63 -9.83 -1.05
N ILE A 166 -2.63 -8.95 -2.06
CA ILE A 166 -1.40 -8.49 -2.71
C ILE A 166 -0.52 -7.77 -1.69
N MET A 167 -1.07 -6.80 -0.95
CA MET A 167 -0.32 -6.07 0.09
C MET A 167 0.29 -7.01 1.13
N ILE A 168 -0.45 -8.04 1.57
CA ILE A 168 0.07 -9.09 2.47
C ILE A 168 1.26 -9.79 1.82
N GLY A 169 1.14 -10.19 0.55
CA GLY A 169 2.24 -10.82 -0.20
C GLY A 169 3.50 -9.95 -0.30
N ILE A 170 3.36 -8.62 -0.32
CA ILE A 170 4.50 -7.69 -0.38
C ILE A 170 5.26 -7.64 0.95
N GLY A 171 4.55 -7.59 2.08
CA GLY A 171 5.19 -7.50 3.39
C GLY A 171 5.71 -8.83 3.91
N LEU A 172 5.17 -9.95 3.41
CA LEU A 172 5.46 -11.29 3.91
C LEU A 172 6.96 -11.65 3.87
N PRO A 173 7.73 -11.42 2.79
CA PRO A 173 9.16 -11.71 2.78
C PRO A 173 9.95 -10.94 3.84
N THR A 174 9.59 -9.67 4.08
CA THR A 174 10.25 -8.85 5.12
C THR A 174 10.00 -9.43 6.51
N VAL A 175 8.74 -9.77 6.80
CA VAL A 175 8.34 -10.34 8.08
C VAL A 175 8.96 -11.73 8.28
N SER A 176 8.93 -12.58 7.26
CA SER A 176 9.54 -13.92 7.30
C SER A 176 11.04 -13.87 7.56
N ILE A 177 11.78 -12.97 6.91
CA ILE A 177 13.22 -12.78 7.13
C ILE A 177 13.47 -12.26 8.55
N LEU A 178 12.69 -11.30 9.03
CA LEU A 178 12.80 -10.79 10.40
C LEU A 178 12.58 -11.90 11.43
N PHE A 179 11.53 -12.71 11.27
CA PHE A 179 11.27 -13.86 12.16
C PHE A 179 12.39 -14.89 12.10
N MET A 180 12.89 -15.20 10.91
CA MET A 180 14.02 -16.10 10.74
C MET A 180 15.24 -15.57 11.50
N TYR A 181 15.57 -14.29 11.33
CA TYR A 181 16.69 -13.64 12.02
C TYR A 181 16.55 -13.68 13.54
N ILE A 182 15.36 -13.38 14.08
CA ILE A 182 15.09 -13.45 15.52
C ILE A 182 15.30 -14.87 16.08
N ILE A 183 14.98 -15.91 15.31
CA ILE A 183 15.09 -17.31 15.76
C ILE A 183 16.51 -17.85 15.61
N THR A 184 17.15 -17.60 14.48
CA THR A 184 18.44 -18.22 14.13
C THR A 184 19.65 -17.35 14.44
N ASN A 185 19.45 -16.05 14.71
CA ASN A 185 20.49 -15.02 14.74
C ASN A 185 21.36 -14.98 13.47
N TYR A 186 20.86 -15.52 12.36
CA TYR A 186 21.57 -15.61 11.09
C TYR A 186 20.85 -14.78 10.02
N LEU A 187 21.56 -13.79 9.47
CA LEU A 187 21.06 -12.97 8.39
C LEU A 187 21.52 -13.53 7.04
N ILE A 188 20.56 -13.90 6.20
CA ILE A 188 20.86 -14.34 4.82
C ILE A 188 21.42 -13.14 4.04
N THR A 189 22.57 -13.29 3.39
CA THR A 189 23.22 -12.22 2.60
C THR A 189 22.29 -11.63 1.52
N MET A 190 21.43 -12.47 0.94
CA MET A 190 20.44 -12.09 -0.08
C MET A 190 19.15 -11.46 0.48
N ALA A 191 19.01 -11.32 1.80
CA ALA A 191 17.80 -10.80 2.45
C ALA A 191 17.38 -9.42 1.90
N TYR A 192 18.33 -8.49 1.80
CA TYR A 192 18.08 -7.13 1.31
C TYR A 192 17.68 -7.08 -0.18
N HIS A 193 18.15 -8.05 -0.98
CA HIS A 193 17.78 -8.17 -2.39
C HIS A 193 16.37 -8.75 -2.54
N ILE A 194 16.06 -9.83 -1.81
CA ILE A 194 14.73 -10.45 -1.79
C ILE A 194 13.68 -9.43 -1.34
N GLN A 195 13.96 -8.69 -0.27
CA GLN A 195 13.10 -7.61 0.21
C GLN A 195 12.91 -6.51 -0.86
N GLY A 196 14.00 -6.04 -1.45
CA GLY A 196 13.96 -4.99 -2.48
C GLY A 196 13.15 -5.41 -3.72
N LEU A 197 13.32 -6.65 -4.18
CA LEU A 197 12.56 -7.22 -5.30
C LEU A 197 11.08 -7.37 -4.96
N SER A 198 10.76 -7.95 -3.79
CA SER A 198 9.39 -8.12 -3.32
C SER A 198 8.65 -6.80 -3.23
N MET A 199 9.26 -5.77 -2.65
CA MET A 199 8.65 -4.44 -2.58
C MET A 199 8.49 -3.79 -3.96
N SER A 200 9.44 -3.99 -4.87
CA SER A 200 9.38 -3.42 -6.23
C SER A 200 8.25 -4.03 -7.06
N ILE A 201 8.19 -5.37 -7.10
CA ILE A 201 7.10 -6.11 -7.74
C ILE A 201 5.78 -5.74 -7.08
N GLY A 202 5.78 -5.66 -5.75
CA GLY A 202 4.63 -5.29 -4.96
C GLY A 202 4.01 -3.95 -5.33
N VAL A 203 4.82 -2.89 -5.36
CA VAL A 203 4.37 -1.55 -5.75
C VAL A 203 3.87 -1.56 -7.19
N PHE A 204 4.57 -2.23 -8.10
CA PHE A 204 4.16 -2.35 -9.49
C PHE A 204 2.79 -3.05 -9.61
N THR A 205 2.61 -4.22 -8.99
CA THR A 205 1.33 -4.93 -8.98
C THR A 205 0.23 -4.11 -8.31
N ALA A 206 0.53 -3.44 -7.19
CA ALA A 206 -0.43 -2.58 -6.50
C ALA A 206 -0.91 -1.42 -7.39
N THR A 207 -0.01 -0.71 -8.08
CA THR A 207 -0.37 0.39 -9.00
C THR A 207 -1.26 -0.09 -10.15
N ILE A 208 -0.94 -1.24 -10.76
CA ILE A 208 -1.77 -1.86 -11.79
C ILE A 208 -3.15 -2.21 -11.22
N CYS A 209 -3.20 -2.85 -10.05
CA CYS A 209 -4.46 -3.18 -9.40
C CYS A 209 -5.28 -1.93 -9.10
N PHE A 210 -4.69 -0.86 -8.56
CA PHE A 210 -5.39 0.40 -8.33
C PHE A 210 -6.00 0.99 -9.61
N ALA A 211 -5.28 0.92 -10.74
CA ALA A 211 -5.80 1.35 -12.03
C ALA A 211 -7.02 0.52 -12.47
N PHE A 212 -6.98 -0.81 -12.30
CA PHE A 212 -8.10 -1.69 -12.63
C PHE A 212 -9.27 -1.63 -11.65
N ILE A 213 -9.01 -1.31 -10.38
CA ILE A 213 -10.05 -1.22 -9.35
C ILE A 213 -10.92 0.03 -9.55
N THR A 214 -10.34 1.11 -10.08
CA THR A 214 -11.02 2.40 -10.29
C THR A 214 -12.08 2.28 -11.41
N PRO A 215 -13.38 2.42 -11.07
CA PRO A 215 -14.47 2.17 -12.03
C PRO A 215 -14.49 3.18 -13.19
N GLN A 216 -14.04 4.42 -12.97
CA GLN A 216 -13.97 5.46 -13.99
C GLN A 216 -12.99 5.11 -15.11
N ILE A 217 -11.85 4.50 -14.79
CA ILE A 217 -10.88 4.03 -15.78
C ILE A 217 -11.49 2.91 -16.61
N GLN A 218 -12.19 1.97 -15.96
CA GLN A 218 -12.90 0.90 -16.67
C GLN A 218 -13.99 1.44 -17.59
N GLU A 219 -14.75 2.45 -17.18
CA GLU A 219 -15.75 3.08 -18.04
C GLU A 219 -15.10 3.76 -19.25
N ILE A 220 -13.98 4.46 -19.08
CA ILE A 220 -13.23 5.07 -20.21
C ILE A 220 -12.70 4.00 -21.16
N PHE A 221 -12.13 2.90 -20.64
CA PHE A 221 -11.65 1.79 -21.46
C PHE A 221 -12.81 1.11 -22.21
N THR A 222 -13.94 0.90 -21.53
CA THR A 222 -15.12 0.28 -22.13
C THR A 222 -15.77 1.19 -23.18
N GLN A 223 -15.80 2.50 -22.95
CA GLN A 223 -16.28 3.49 -23.93
C GLN A 223 -15.38 3.55 -25.16
N LYS A 224 -14.05 3.57 -24.99
CA LYS A 224 -13.09 3.48 -26.11
C LYS A 224 -13.27 2.17 -26.89
N GLN A 225 -13.44 1.05 -26.20
CA GLN A 225 -13.62 -0.24 -26.86
C GLN A 225 -14.94 -0.30 -27.64
N ARG A 226 -16.03 0.29 -27.12
CA ARG A 226 -17.29 0.44 -27.87
C ARG A 226 -17.15 1.32 -29.11
N GLN A 227 -16.41 2.42 -29.03
CA GLN A 227 -16.14 3.30 -30.18
C GLN A 227 -15.35 2.58 -31.29
N VAL A 228 -14.34 1.78 -30.92
CA VAL A 228 -13.55 0.99 -31.88
C VAL A 228 -14.41 -0.07 -32.56
N TYR A 229 -15.26 -0.79 -31.80
CA TYR A 229 -16.18 -1.77 -32.39
C TYR A 229 -17.22 -1.13 -33.32
N SER A 230 -17.78 0.03 -32.97
CA SER A 230 -18.72 0.73 -33.87
C SER A 230 -18.07 1.18 -35.19
N LEU A 231 -16.81 1.59 -35.17
CA LEU A 231 -16.07 1.98 -36.39
C LEU A 231 -15.72 0.78 -37.27
N VAL A 232 -15.42 -0.38 -36.69
CA VAL A 232 -15.16 -1.62 -37.43
C VAL A 232 -16.43 -2.13 -38.11
N VAL A 233 -17.59 -2.05 -37.45
CA VAL A 233 -18.87 -2.49 -38.02
C VAL A 233 -19.34 -1.58 -39.17
N ILE A 234 -19.07 -0.27 -39.11
CA ILE A 234 -19.43 0.68 -40.19
C ILE A 234 -18.56 0.45 -41.45
N ARG A 235 -17.34 -0.08 -41.30
CA ARG A 235 -16.42 -0.29 -42.43
C ARG A 235 -16.65 -1.60 -43.20
N ILE A 236 -17.52 -2.48 -42.70
CA ILE A 236 -17.81 -3.81 -43.28
C ILE A 236 -19.15 -3.83 -44.04
N ARG A 237 -19.84 -2.68 -44.15
CA ARG A 237 -21.08 -2.52 -44.92
C ARG A 237 -20.84 -1.67 -46.14
#